data_AF-A0A846H828-F1
#
_entry.id   AF-A0A846H828-F1
#
_cell.length_a   1.000
_cell.length_b   1.000
_cell.length_c   1.000
_cell.angle_alpha   90.00
_cell.angle_beta   90.00
_cell.angle_gamma   90.00
#
_symmetry.space_group_name_H-M   'P 1'
#
loop_
_entity.id
_entity.type
_entity.pdbx_description
1 polymer ?
#
loop_
_entity_poly.entity_id
_entity_poly.type
_entity_poly.pdbx_seq_one_letter_code
_entity_poly.pdbx_strand_id
1 'polypeptide(L)'
;MTDISLSSVNEIYFCSSTVKITQHQFEHREFRNFCLSITNFERSLGENATEDYWQNFLRPLKQYRFKLCAAPLPFNHPTACQPKTIDLLEKHLKKCKSIYPDFASTAYTIFDNLVSLSQSDDNPLLVFIGEHYSNIALLLQNSRLIPAVEDVLAAIPKLRQIELLVPSQLRRNNCFNKLVVIGAIRWFPDYVFTAPRAQEIDVIQYNWINDRWQNKSVFINSLNQDKKEITIIYHGSKLENINSTYTNVEVAEYINPDEILPPPINLSQIAKDFTRSSLVTDEEEDVDARLFLLEGETAVFLDANFQQHIIDLQHGEDQVKKIPVANIERGMFIILRTSGGGDYIIPLANSFLGEKAQHFRELQDLWKISLKRKVRMSSLDDVSWKLRNLGSKLANKKQNIRNWMSYRSIRPEDDKDFDAILKFLGLADRLTEFHEAARSIENAHIRAGHHLRKLLLEEVHKSNFKQLQQQGKINFQLSSAASGSMTAFRVVDINTETTKVPYSKIAHPFSVNSEFINA
;
A
#
# COMPACT_ATOMS: atom_id res chain seq x y z
N MET A 1 11.45 -7.75 17.76
CA MET A 1 11.19 -9.20 17.79
C MET A 1 10.39 -9.46 19.05
N THR A 2 9.14 -9.91 18.93
CA THR A 2 8.43 -10.49 20.09
C THR A 2 9.24 -11.66 20.61
N ASP A 3 9.52 -11.72 21.91
CA ASP A 3 10.06 -12.94 22.52
C ASP A 3 9.09 -14.08 22.22
N ILE A 4 9.49 -14.97 21.31
CA ILE A 4 8.69 -16.13 20.95
C ILE A 4 8.88 -17.13 22.07
N SER A 5 7.82 -17.42 22.83
CA SER A 5 7.89 -18.46 23.84
C SER A 5 8.12 -19.81 23.17
N LEU A 6 8.88 -20.68 23.82
CA LEU A 6 9.06 -22.08 23.40
C LEU A 6 7.71 -22.79 23.20
N SER A 7 6.67 -22.43 23.97
CA SER A 7 5.32 -22.95 23.80
C SER A 7 4.70 -22.58 22.46
N SER A 8 4.77 -21.30 22.05
CA SER A 8 4.27 -20.85 20.75
C SER A 8 5.03 -21.47 19.59
N VAL A 9 6.36 -21.66 19.74
CA VAL A 9 7.16 -22.38 18.74
C VAL A 9 6.67 -23.83 18.62
N ASN A 10 6.46 -24.52 19.73
CA ASN A 10 5.99 -25.91 19.71
C ASN A 10 4.61 -26.06 19.06
N GLU A 11 3.68 -25.13 19.31
CA GLU A 11 2.35 -25.14 18.65
C GLU A 11 2.47 -25.01 17.12
N ILE A 12 3.40 -24.18 16.64
CA ILE A 12 3.67 -24.02 15.21
C ILE A 12 4.21 -25.32 14.60
N TYR A 13 5.18 -25.96 15.27
CA TYR A 13 5.72 -27.24 14.82
C TYR A 13 4.67 -28.35 14.83
N PHE A 14 3.80 -28.35 15.86
CA PHE A 14 2.67 -29.27 15.95
C PHE A 14 1.70 -29.09 14.78
N CYS A 15 1.28 -27.85 14.49
CA CYS A 15 0.44 -27.58 13.32
C CYS A 15 1.11 -28.06 12.03
N SER A 16 2.42 -27.80 11.86
CA SER A 16 3.13 -28.21 10.66
C SER A 16 3.21 -29.72 10.46
N SER A 17 3.33 -30.50 11.54
CA SER A 17 3.43 -31.96 11.47
C SER A 17 2.08 -32.66 11.31
N THR A 18 0.97 -32.06 11.77
CA THR A 18 -0.36 -32.68 11.74
C THR A 18 -1.34 -32.05 10.76
N VAL A 19 -0.95 -31.01 10.02
CA VAL A 19 -1.89 -30.26 9.17
C VAL A 19 -2.60 -31.17 8.17
N LYS A 20 -3.92 -31.02 8.07
CA LYS A 20 -4.72 -31.57 6.97
C LYS A 20 -5.14 -30.45 6.03
N ILE A 21 -4.88 -30.63 4.74
CA ILE A 21 -5.26 -29.66 3.71
C ILE A 21 -6.34 -30.28 2.82
N THR A 22 -7.52 -29.68 2.82
CA THR A 22 -8.64 -30.06 1.95
C THR A 22 -8.90 -28.94 0.95
N GLN A 23 -9.14 -29.26 -0.31
CA GLN A 23 -9.43 -28.31 -1.36
C GLN A 23 -10.85 -28.55 -1.91
N HIS A 24 -11.75 -27.62 -1.67
CA HIS A 24 -13.11 -27.62 -2.17
C HIS A 24 -13.19 -26.81 -3.47
N GLN A 25 -13.58 -27.47 -4.55
CA GLN A 25 -13.66 -26.88 -5.89
C GLN A 25 -15.11 -26.76 -6.34
N PHE A 26 -15.54 -25.57 -6.73
CA PHE A 26 -16.92 -25.27 -7.12
C PHE A 26 -17.05 -24.95 -8.60
N GLU A 27 -18.16 -25.39 -9.21
CA GLU A 27 -18.57 -25.00 -10.56
C GLU A 27 -19.59 -23.85 -10.49
N HIS A 28 -19.52 -22.93 -11.46
CA HIS A 28 -20.51 -21.89 -11.70
C HIS A 28 -20.38 -21.46 -13.17
N ARG A 29 -21.24 -22.02 -14.02
CA ARG A 29 -21.09 -22.00 -15.48
C ARG A 29 -20.96 -20.60 -16.09
N GLU A 30 -21.79 -19.64 -15.66
CA GLU A 30 -21.77 -18.28 -16.22
C GLU A 30 -20.46 -17.55 -15.87
N PHE A 31 -20.08 -17.62 -14.59
CA PHE A 31 -18.82 -17.06 -14.11
C PHE A 31 -17.59 -17.75 -14.74
N ARG A 32 -17.62 -19.07 -14.95
CA ARG A 32 -16.60 -19.80 -15.71
C ARG A 32 -16.46 -19.24 -17.13
N ASN A 33 -17.57 -19.10 -17.84
CA ASN A 33 -17.59 -18.56 -19.21
C ASN A 33 -17.04 -17.13 -19.25
N PHE A 34 -17.43 -16.28 -18.31
CA PHE A 34 -16.89 -14.94 -18.17
C PHE A 34 -15.36 -14.94 -17.97
N CYS A 35 -14.85 -15.76 -17.04
CA CYS A 35 -13.43 -15.85 -16.74
C CYS A 35 -12.59 -16.34 -17.93
N LEU A 36 -13.08 -17.35 -18.65
CA LEU A 36 -12.43 -17.89 -19.84
C LEU A 36 -12.49 -16.91 -21.00
N SER A 37 -13.61 -16.21 -21.19
CA SER A 37 -13.78 -15.22 -22.26
C SER A 37 -12.77 -14.08 -22.12
N ILE A 38 -12.53 -13.57 -20.89
CA ILE A 38 -11.47 -12.57 -20.66
C ILE A 38 -10.10 -13.09 -21.07
N THR A 39 -9.78 -14.32 -20.66
CA THR A 39 -8.47 -14.95 -20.90
C THR A 39 -8.23 -15.17 -22.38
N ASN A 40 -9.21 -15.75 -23.07
CA ASN A 40 -9.15 -16.02 -24.50
C ASN A 40 -9.11 -14.72 -25.31
N PHE A 41 -9.85 -13.69 -24.86
CA PHE A 41 -9.85 -12.39 -25.51
C PHE A 41 -8.51 -11.67 -25.37
N GLU A 42 -7.92 -11.64 -24.18
CA GLU A 42 -6.57 -11.09 -23.98
C GLU A 42 -5.53 -11.80 -24.85
N ARG A 43 -5.60 -13.14 -24.94
CA ARG A 43 -4.73 -13.90 -25.85
C ARG A 43 -4.97 -13.55 -27.32
N SER A 44 -6.22 -13.33 -27.74
CA SER A 44 -6.55 -12.93 -29.11
C SER A 44 -6.10 -11.51 -29.48
N LEU A 45 -5.99 -10.62 -28.49
CA LEU A 45 -5.50 -9.26 -28.68
C LEU A 45 -3.98 -9.24 -28.97
N GLY A 46 -3.23 -10.22 -28.46
CA GLY A 46 -1.78 -10.29 -28.66
C GLY A 46 -1.07 -9.03 -28.18
N GLU A 47 -0.30 -8.37 -29.06
CA GLU A 47 0.41 -7.12 -28.74
C GLU A 47 -0.55 -5.96 -28.42
N ASN A 48 -1.75 -5.96 -29.01
CA ASN A 48 -2.76 -4.92 -28.78
C ASN A 48 -3.26 -4.90 -27.33
N ALA A 49 -3.10 -5.99 -26.59
CA ALA A 49 -3.49 -6.04 -25.18
C ALA A 49 -2.75 -5.00 -24.31
N THR A 50 -1.60 -4.51 -24.78
CA THR A 50 -0.81 -3.49 -24.08
C THR A 50 -1.23 -2.05 -24.39
N GLU A 51 -2.11 -1.84 -25.38
CA GLU A 51 -2.61 -0.52 -25.73
C GLU A 51 -3.54 0.04 -24.64
N ASP A 52 -3.45 1.35 -24.39
CA ASP A 52 -4.26 2.05 -23.38
C ASP A 52 -5.76 1.80 -23.55
N TYR A 53 -6.22 1.67 -24.81
CA TYR A 53 -7.61 1.33 -25.12
C TYR A 53 -8.02 0.01 -24.44
N TRP A 54 -7.29 -1.07 -24.73
CA TRP A 54 -7.61 -2.40 -24.22
C TRP A 54 -7.28 -2.56 -22.74
N GLN A 55 -6.26 -1.88 -22.22
CA GLN A 55 -5.99 -1.83 -20.78
C GLN A 55 -7.16 -1.24 -20.00
N ASN A 56 -7.75 -0.15 -20.50
CA ASN A 56 -8.91 0.50 -19.88
C ASN A 56 -10.19 -0.36 -19.93
N PHE A 57 -10.30 -1.26 -20.91
CA PHE A 57 -11.37 -2.25 -20.97
C PHE A 57 -11.12 -3.47 -20.08
N LEU A 58 -9.94 -4.11 -20.18
CA LEU A 58 -9.61 -5.36 -19.51
C LEU A 58 -9.38 -5.20 -18.00
N ARG A 59 -8.80 -4.08 -17.55
CA ARG A 59 -8.44 -3.87 -16.15
C ARG A 59 -9.65 -3.99 -15.19
N PRO A 60 -10.77 -3.28 -15.38
CA PRO A 60 -11.94 -3.44 -14.50
C PRO A 60 -12.53 -4.85 -14.56
N LEU A 61 -12.51 -5.53 -15.72
CA LEU A 61 -12.99 -6.90 -15.88
C LEU A 61 -12.13 -7.91 -15.10
N LYS A 62 -10.80 -7.77 -15.20
CA LYS A 62 -9.85 -8.58 -14.42
C LYS A 62 -9.97 -8.34 -12.92
N GLN A 63 -10.19 -7.08 -12.52
CA GLN A 63 -10.45 -6.75 -11.11
C GLN A 63 -11.73 -7.41 -10.61
N TYR A 64 -12.83 -7.34 -11.38
CA TYR A 64 -14.09 -8.03 -11.04
C TYR A 64 -13.87 -9.53 -10.87
N ARG A 65 -13.24 -10.17 -11.86
CA ARG A 65 -12.86 -11.60 -11.82
C ARG A 65 -12.05 -11.94 -10.56
N PHE A 66 -10.98 -11.20 -10.28
CA PHE A 66 -10.12 -11.46 -9.12
C PHE A 66 -10.90 -11.37 -7.80
N LYS A 67 -11.71 -10.31 -7.60
CA LYS A 67 -12.43 -10.09 -6.35
C LYS A 67 -13.38 -11.24 -6.02
N LEU A 68 -14.07 -11.77 -7.03
CA LEU A 68 -15.05 -12.86 -6.87
C LEU A 68 -14.39 -14.23 -6.70
N CYS A 69 -13.19 -14.44 -7.24
CA CYS A 69 -12.42 -15.64 -6.95
C CYS A 69 -11.68 -15.58 -5.60
N ALA A 70 -11.38 -14.38 -5.09
CA ALA A 70 -10.57 -14.16 -3.89
C ALA A 70 -11.38 -13.78 -2.64
N ALA A 71 -12.70 -13.65 -2.75
CA ALA A 71 -13.58 -13.38 -1.62
C ALA A 71 -14.99 -13.95 -1.85
N PRO A 72 -15.69 -14.38 -0.78
CA PRO A 72 -17.05 -14.91 -0.85
C PRO A 72 -18.08 -13.77 -0.92
N LEU A 73 -18.02 -12.97 -1.99
CA LEU A 73 -18.92 -11.85 -2.23
C LEU A 73 -19.98 -12.23 -3.27
N PRO A 74 -21.26 -11.85 -3.08
CA PRO A 74 -22.27 -11.94 -4.13
C PRO A 74 -21.79 -11.28 -5.44
N PHE A 75 -22.18 -11.83 -6.60
CA PHE A 75 -21.75 -11.29 -7.89
C PHE A 75 -22.18 -9.83 -8.14
N ASN A 76 -23.30 -9.41 -7.54
CA ASN A 76 -23.83 -8.05 -7.55
C ASN A 76 -23.26 -7.12 -6.47
N HIS A 77 -22.33 -7.58 -5.63
CA HIS A 77 -21.83 -6.78 -4.52
C HIS A 77 -21.11 -5.50 -5.03
N PRO A 78 -21.38 -4.29 -4.48
CA PRO A 78 -20.79 -3.04 -4.98
C PRO A 78 -19.26 -2.99 -4.98
N THR A 79 -18.63 -3.72 -4.06
CA THR A 79 -17.17 -3.88 -4.02
C THR A 79 -16.65 -4.69 -5.22
N ALA A 80 -17.41 -5.67 -5.71
CA ALA A 80 -17.04 -6.45 -6.88
C ALA A 80 -17.15 -5.58 -8.15
N CYS A 81 -18.32 -5.04 -8.44
CA CYS A 81 -18.59 -4.13 -9.56
C CYS A 81 -19.41 -2.91 -9.12
N GLN A 82 -18.96 -1.71 -9.45
CA GLN A 82 -19.73 -0.49 -9.22
C GLN A 82 -20.57 -0.15 -10.45
N PRO A 83 -21.78 0.44 -10.30
CA PRO A 83 -22.60 0.86 -11.44
C PRO A 83 -21.84 1.78 -12.42
N LYS A 84 -21.02 2.69 -11.89
CA LYS A 84 -20.17 3.58 -12.71
C LYS A 84 -19.18 2.82 -13.59
N THR A 85 -18.68 1.67 -13.15
CA THR A 85 -17.77 0.84 -13.94
C THR A 85 -18.49 0.26 -15.17
N ILE A 86 -19.74 -0.16 -15.00
CA ILE A 86 -20.58 -0.62 -16.12
C ILE A 86 -20.81 0.52 -17.12
N ASP A 87 -21.19 1.70 -16.64
CA ASP A 87 -21.40 2.89 -17.50
C ASP A 87 -20.12 3.27 -18.29
N LEU A 88 -18.95 3.17 -17.65
CA LEU A 88 -17.66 3.46 -18.28
C LEU A 88 -17.34 2.45 -19.38
N LEU A 89 -17.52 1.15 -19.10
CA LEU A 89 -17.29 0.08 -20.07
C LEU A 89 -18.27 0.14 -21.25
N GLU A 90 -19.53 0.46 -20.99
CA GLU A 90 -20.54 0.64 -22.04
C GLU A 90 -20.15 1.80 -22.98
N LYS A 91 -19.73 2.95 -22.42
CA LYS A 91 -19.22 4.08 -23.19
C LYS A 91 -17.95 3.74 -23.97
N HIS A 92 -17.07 2.96 -23.38
CA HIS A 92 -15.85 2.48 -24.02
C HIS A 92 -16.15 1.61 -25.25
N LEU A 93 -17.12 0.69 -25.12
CA LEU A 93 -17.54 -0.22 -26.18
C LEU A 93 -18.25 0.47 -27.35
N LYS A 94 -18.96 1.58 -27.12
CA LYS A 94 -19.58 2.37 -28.21
C LYS A 94 -18.59 2.79 -29.29
N LYS A 95 -17.31 2.99 -28.92
CA LYS A 95 -16.22 3.32 -29.86
C LYS A 95 -15.51 2.08 -30.44
N CYS A 96 -15.71 0.91 -29.84
CA CYS A 96 -15.00 -0.32 -30.22
C CYS A 96 -15.30 -0.72 -31.66
N LYS A 97 -16.56 -0.67 -32.08
CA LYS A 97 -16.97 -1.10 -33.43
C LYS A 97 -16.31 -0.28 -34.54
N SER A 98 -15.98 0.99 -34.29
CA SER A 98 -15.31 1.85 -35.27
C SER A 98 -13.79 1.73 -35.25
N ILE A 99 -13.18 1.47 -34.09
CA ILE A 99 -11.72 1.45 -33.95
C ILE A 99 -11.17 0.03 -34.14
N TYR A 100 -11.85 -0.97 -33.58
CA TYR A 100 -11.44 -2.38 -33.58
C TYR A 100 -12.62 -3.31 -33.94
N PRO A 101 -13.05 -3.34 -35.22
CA PRO A 101 -14.23 -4.10 -35.63
C PRO A 101 -14.09 -5.61 -35.36
N ASP A 102 -12.90 -6.17 -35.51
CA ASP A 102 -12.63 -7.61 -35.37
C ASP A 102 -12.78 -8.11 -33.92
N PHE A 103 -12.58 -7.22 -32.95
CA PHE A 103 -12.64 -7.55 -31.51
C PHE A 103 -13.97 -7.14 -30.87
N ALA A 104 -14.81 -6.37 -31.57
CA ALA A 104 -16.00 -5.77 -31.00
C ALA A 104 -17.02 -6.81 -30.51
N SER A 105 -17.31 -7.84 -31.30
CA SER A 105 -18.30 -8.88 -30.93
C SER A 105 -17.92 -9.59 -29.63
N THR A 106 -16.66 -10.03 -29.51
CA THR A 106 -16.14 -10.69 -28.32
C THR A 106 -16.14 -9.75 -27.11
N ALA A 107 -15.76 -8.48 -27.30
CA ALA A 107 -15.79 -7.49 -26.23
C ALA A 107 -17.22 -7.24 -25.71
N TYR A 108 -18.22 -7.16 -26.60
CA TYR A 108 -19.63 -7.06 -26.22
C TYR A 108 -20.09 -8.31 -25.45
N THR A 109 -19.75 -9.52 -25.90
CA THR A 109 -20.10 -10.75 -25.17
C THR A 109 -19.53 -10.78 -23.74
N ILE A 110 -18.28 -10.33 -23.55
CA ILE A 110 -17.68 -10.25 -22.21
C ILE A 110 -18.44 -9.24 -21.34
N PHE A 111 -18.83 -8.09 -21.90
CA PHE A 111 -19.60 -7.08 -21.18
C PHE A 111 -21.01 -7.56 -20.84
N ASP A 112 -21.69 -8.25 -21.75
CA ASP A 112 -23.03 -8.82 -21.48
C ASP A 112 -22.96 -9.86 -20.35
N ASN A 113 -21.92 -10.70 -20.33
CA ASN A 113 -21.66 -11.63 -19.23
C ASN A 113 -21.42 -10.90 -17.90
N LEU A 114 -20.65 -9.80 -17.90
CA LEU A 114 -20.46 -8.96 -16.71
C LEU A 114 -21.80 -8.41 -16.21
N VAL A 115 -22.63 -7.87 -17.10
CA VAL A 115 -23.93 -7.28 -16.74
C VAL A 115 -24.83 -8.35 -16.14
N SER A 116 -24.92 -9.53 -16.77
CA SER A 116 -25.70 -10.67 -16.25
C SER A 116 -25.25 -11.07 -14.84
N LEU A 117 -23.95 -11.27 -14.64
CA LEU A 117 -23.41 -11.65 -13.33
C LEU A 117 -23.63 -10.54 -12.29
N SER A 118 -23.48 -9.27 -12.67
CA SER A 118 -23.65 -8.12 -11.76
C SER A 118 -25.07 -7.93 -11.25
N GLN A 119 -26.05 -8.66 -11.80
CA GLN A 119 -27.44 -8.66 -11.32
C GLN A 119 -27.73 -9.84 -10.37
N SER A 120 -26.85 -10.83 -10.30
CA SER A 120 -27.02 -12.03 -9.48
C SER A 120 -26.48 -11.82 -8.05
N ASP A 121 -27.24 -12.23 -7.05
CA ASP A 121 -26.80 -12.31 -5.64
C ASP A 121 -26.11 -13.64 -5.31
N ASP A 122 -25.98 -14.53 -6.29
CA ASP A 122 -25.34 -15.84 -6.12
C ASP A 122 -23.85 -15.70 -5.80
N ASN A 123 -23.35 -16.61 -4.97
CA ASN A 123 -21.96 -17.01 -4.90
C ASN A 123 -21.88 -18.38 -4.19
N PRO A 124 -21.52 -19.47 -4.88
CA PRO A 124 -21.50 -20.80 -4.29
C PRO A 124 -20.47 -20.94 -3.15
N LEU A 125 -19.40 -20.14 -3.16
CA LEU A 125 -18.41 -20.13 -2.09
C LEU A 125 -19.03 -19.58 -0.80
N LEU A 126 -19.83 -18.52 -0.90
CA LEU A 126 -20.52 -17.92 0.25
C LEU A 126 -21.56 -18.88 0.83
N VAL A 127 -22.35 -19.53 -0.03
CA VAL A 127 -23.35 -20.53 0.38
C VAL A 127 -22.68 -21.67 1.15
N PHE A 128 -21.61 -22.25 0.59
CA PHE A 128 -20.88 -23.33 1.22
C PHE A 128 -20.32 -22.92 2.60
N ILE A 129 -19.75 -21.71 2.70
CA ILE A 129 -19.23 -21.20 3.97
C ILE A 129 -20.35 -21.06 5.00
N GLY A 130 -21.51 -20.56 4.59
CA GLY A 130 -22.71 -20.41 5.41
C GLY A 130 -23.25 -21.71 5.99
N GLU A 131 -23.09 -22.81 5.26
CA GLU A 131 -23.60 -24.13 5.64
C GLU A 131 -22.64 -24.92 6.53
N HIS A 132 -21.32 -24.81 6.28
CA HIS A 132 -20.33 -25.74 6.85
C HIS A 132 -19.49 -25.17 7.98
N TYR A 133 -19.43 -23.85 8.14
CA TYR A 133 -18.52 -23.23 9.10
C TYR A 133 -19.23 -22.31 10.09
N SER A 134 -18.71 -22.33 11.32
CA SER A 134 -19.00 -21.37 12.37
C SER A 134 -17.77 -21.22 13.26
N ASN A 135 -17.49 -20.01 13.74
CA ASN A 135 -16.37 -19.74 14.66
C ASN A 135 -14.99 -20.25 14.14
N ILE A 136 -14.65 -19.90 12.90
CA ILE A 136 -13.36 -20.23 12.26
C ILE A 136 -12.60 -18.97 11.86
N ALA A 137 -11.33 -19.13 11.46
CA ALA A 137 -10.56 -18.06 10.82
C ALA A 137 -10.65 -18.17 9.29
N LEU A 138 -11.02 -17.09 8.62
CA LEU A 138 -11.14 -16.99 7.16
C LEU A 138 -10.03 -16.09 6.61
N LEU A 139 -9.15 -16.67 5.79
CA LEU A 139 -8.02 -15.99 5.16
C LEU A 139 -8.40 -15.44 3.78
N LEU A 140 -8.28 -14.13 3.64
CA LEU A 140 -8.43 -13.42 2.37
C LEU A 140 -7.06 -12.98 1.86
N GLN A 141 -6.88 -13.04 0.54
CA GLN A 141 -5.63 -12.62 -0.09
C GLN A 141 -5.39 -11.11 0.01
N ASN A 142 -6.46 -10.30 0.03
CA ASN A 142 -6.38 -8.85 -0.04
C ASN A 142 -7.19 -8.19 1.09
N SER A 143 -6.52 -7.37 1.89
CA SER A 143 -7.08 -6.59 3.01
C SER A 143 -8.27 -5.72 2.60
N ARG A 144 -8.33 -5.25 1.35
CA ARG A 144 -9.42 -4.38 0.85
C ARG A 144 -10.76 -5.09 0.74
N LEU A 145 -10.75 -6.42 0.69
CA LEU A 145 -11.97 -7.21 0.64
C LEU A 145 -12.52 -7.45 2.04
N ILE A 146 -11.73 -7.23 3.11
CA ILE A 146 -12.16 -7.44 4.49
C ILE A 146 -13.46 -6.70 4.80
N PRO A 147 -13.59 -5.36 4.61
CA PRO A 147 -14.81 -4.66 5.00
C PRO A 147 -16.05 -5.21 4.28
N ALA A 148 -15.93 -5.48 2.98
CA ALA A 148 -17.03 -6.01 2.18
C ALA A 148 -17.44 -7.42 2.62
N VAL A 149 -16.47 -8.28 2.93
CA VAL A 149 -16.74 -9.64 3.41
C VAL A 149 -17.30 -9.59 4.83
N GLU A 150 -16.80 -8.71 5.70
CA GLU A 150 -17.33 -8.46 7.04
C GLU A 150 -18.82 -8.10 6.99
N ASP A 151 -19.21 -7.17 6.11
CA ASP A 151 -20.59 -6.75 5.93
C ASP A 151 -21.49 -7.92 5.50
N VAL A 152 -21.04 -8.74 4.55
CA VAL A 152 -21.76 -9.93 4.05
C VAL A 152 -21.89 -10.99 5.15
N LEU A 153 -20.81 -11.30 5.87
CA LEU A 153 -20.83 -12.30 6.95
C LEU A 153 -21.67 -11.82 8.14
N ALA A 154 -21.67 -10.52 8.45
CA ALA A 154 -22.44 -9.96 9.56
C ALA A 154 -23.97 -10.10 9.36
N ALA A 155 -24.42 -10.11 8.10
CA ALA A 155 -25.81 -10.34 7.73
C ALA A 155 -26.29 -11.77 8.06
N ILE A 156 -25.36 -12.74 8.20
CA ILE A 156 -25.66 -14.14 8.46
C ILE A 156 -25.31 -14.47 9.93
N PRO A 157 -26.29 -14.70 10.84
CA PRO A 157 -26.02 -14.82 12.28
C PRO A 157 -24.95 -15.85 12.68
N LYS A 158 -24.88 -17.00 11.98
CA LYS A 158 -23.89 -18.05 12.22
C LYS A 158 -22.45 -17.64 11.87
N LEU A 159 -22.29 -16.67 10.98
CA LEU A 159 -20.98 -16.26 10.44
C LEU A 159 -20.39 -15.04 11.14
N ARG A 160 -21.14 -14.39 12.06
CA ARG A 160 -20.67 -13.23 12.84
C ARG A 160 -19.43 -13.49 13.69
N GLN A 161 -19.15 -14.75 14.00
CA GLN A 161 -17.99 -15.17 14.80
C GLN A 161 -16.78 -15.55 13.95
N ILE A 162 -16.88 -15.47 12.61
CA ILE A 162 -15.75 -15.75 11.75
C ILE A 162 -14.73 -14.62 11.87
N GLU A 163 -13.48 -14.99 12.15
CA GLU A 163 -12.37 -14.05 12.20
C GLU A 163 -11.75 -13.88 10.80
N LEU A 164 -11.85 -12.68 10.23
CA LEU A 164 -11.18 -12.35 8.96
C LEU A 164 -9.69 -12.06 9.17
N LEU A 165 -8.86 -12.73 8.37
CA LEU A 165 -7.40 -12.62 8.39
C LEU A 165 -6.83 -12.28 7.01
N VAL A 166 -5.66 -11.67 7.02
CA VAL A 166 -4.75 -11.57 5.86
C VAL A 166 -3.43 -12.28 6.15
N PRO A 167 -2.64 -12.66 5.12
CA PRO A 167 -1.42 -13.47 5.31
C PRO A 167 -0.42 -12.86 6.28
N SER A 168 -0.33 -11.53 6.35
CA SER A 168 0.59 -10.84 7.25
C SER A 168 0.29 -11.11 8.74
N GLN A 169 -0.97 -11.39 9.10
CA GLN A 169 -1.36 -11.70 10.47
C GLN A 169 -0.94 -13.11 10.90
N LEU A 170 -0.80 -14.06 9.95
CA LEU A 170 -0.32 -15.42 10.21
C LEU A 170 1.18 -15.49 10.49
N ARG A 171 1.94 -14.39 10.34
CA ARG A 171 3.35 -14.34 10.74
C ARG A 171 3.54 -14.30 12.26
N ARG A 172 2.45 -14.13 13.02
CA ARG A 172 2.47 -14.09 14.48
C ARG A 172 2.40 -15.50 15.08
N ASN A 173 2.40 -15.52 16.41
CA ASN A 173 2.46 -16.74 17.22
C ASN A 173 1.10 -17.42 17.42
N ASN A 174 0.01 -16.84 16.91
CA ASN A 174 -1.33 -17.39 17.10
C ASN A 174 -1.57 -18.57 16.16
N CYS A 175 -1.94 -19.72 16.71
CA CYS A 175 -2.40 -20.88 15.96
C CYS A 175 -3.93 -21.01 16.06
N PHE A 176 -4.52 -21.57 15.00
CA PHE A 176 -5.96 -21.79 14.86
C PHE A 176 -6.25 -23.27 14.78
N ASN A 177 -7.43 -23.70 15.24
CA ASN A 177 -7.86 -25.08 15.02
C ASN A 177 -8.13 -25.31 13.52
N LYS A 178 -8.81 -24.34 12.90
CA LYS A 178 -9.22 -24.40 11.50
C LYS A 178 -9.06 -23.06 10.79
N LEU A 179 -8.47 -23.11 9.60
CA LEU A 179 -8.26 -21.97 8.71
C LEU A 179 -8.95 -22.26 7.37
N VAL A 180 -9.85 -21.37 6.95
CA VAL A 180 -10.48 -21.44 5.63
C VAL A 180 -9.80 -20.43 4.72
N VAL A 181 -9.32 -20.84 3.55
CA VAL A 181 -8.59 -20.00 2.60
C VAL A 181 -9.44 -19.81 1.35
N ILE A 182 -9.68 -18.57 0.92
CA ILE A 182 -10.48 -18.29 -0.28
C ILE A 182 -9.57 -17.96 -1.46
N GLY A 183 -9.66 -18.77 -2.51
CA GLY A 183 -8.88 -18.64 -3.74
C GLY A 183 -7.76 -19.66 -3.86
N ALA A 184 -6.95 -19.51 -4.91
CA ALA A 184 -5.87 -20.44 -5.21
C ALA A 184 -4.72 -20.35 -4.18
N ILE A 185 -4.17 -21.50 -3.79
CA ILE A 185 -3.03 -21.67 -2.88
C ILE A 185 -1.85 -20.80 -3.34
N ARG A 186 -1.58 -20.78 -4.65
CA ARG A 186 -0.47 -20.01 -5.24
C ARG A 186 -0.58 -18.50 -5.10
N TRP A 187 -1.74 -17.97 -4.72
CA TRP A 187 -1.86 -16.54 -4.44
C TRP A 187 -1.23 -16.18 -3.09
N PHE A 188 -1.20 -17.10 -2.15
CA PHE A 188 -0.74 -16.84 -0.80
C PHE A 188 0.75 -17.11 -0.64
N PRO A 189 1.43 -16.43 0.30
CA PRO A 189 2.81 -16.75 0.63
C PRO A 189 2.99 -18.20 1.07
N ASP A 190 4.09 -18.83 0.68
CA ASP A 190 4.37 -20.24 0.96
C ASP A 190 4.26 -20.62 2.44
N TYR A 191 4.57 -19.71 3.37
CA TYR A 191 4.51 -19.97 4.81
C TYR A 191 3.09 -20.31 5.31
N VAL A 192 2.03 -19.94 4.58
CA VAL A 192 0.66 -20.29 4.93
C VAL A 192 0.46 -21.82 4.92
N PHE A 193 1.12 -22.53 4.00
CA PHE A 193 0.96 -23.97 3.79
C PHE A 193 2.19 -24.79 4.20
N THR A 194 3.38 -24.22 4.07
CA THR A 194 4.64 -24.89 4.43
C THR A 194 4.92 -24.83 5.94
N ALA A 195 4.53 -23.75 6.61
CA ALA A 195 4.64 -23.56 8.05
C ALA A 195 3.30 -23.10 8.65
N PRO A 196 2.24 -23.93 8.50
CA PRO A 196 0.87 -23.52 8.78
C PRO A 196 0.68 -23.14 10.24
N ARG A 197 -0.19 -22.16 10.47
CA ARG A 197 -0.68 -21.76 11.80
C ARG A 197 -2.03 -22.38 12.10
N ALA A 198 -2.36 -23.50 11.47
CA ALA A 198 -3.61 -24.21 11.69
C ALA A 198 -3.44 -25.72 11.58
N GLN A 199 -4.27 -26.45 12.33
CA GLN A 199 -4.31 -27.92 12.27
C GLN A 199 -5.12 -28.42 11.07
N GLU A 200 -6.15 -27.69 10.66
CA GLU A 200 -6.92 -27.95 9.45
C GLU A 200 -6.93 -26.71 8.55
N ILE A 201 -6.69 -26.91 7.25
CA ILE A 201 -6.80 -25.88 6.23
C ILE A 201 -7.77 -26.35 5.15
N ASP A 202 -8.88 -25.62 4.99
CA ASP A 202 -9.81 -25.83 3.89
C ASP A 202 -9.62 -24.71 2.85
N VAL A 203 -9.18 -25.06 1.64
CA VAL A 203 -9.02 -24.15 0.51
C VAL A 203 -10.28 -24.20 -0.34
N ILE A 204 -10.95 -23.07 -0.50
CA ILE A 204 -12.20 -22.95 -1.26
C ILE A 204 -11.92 -22.13 -2.52
N GLN A 205 -12.17 -22.73 -3.69
CA GLN A 205 -11.93 -22.09 -4.97
C GLN A 205 -12.86 -22.63 -6.08
N TYR A 206 -12.79 -22.05 -7.27
CA TYR A 206 -13.49 -22.57 -8.44
C TYR A 206 -12.68 -23.66 -9.16
N ASN A 207 -13.37 -24.63 -9.76
CA ASN A 207 -12.76 -25.83 -10.36
C ASN A 207 -12.00 -25.56 -11.69
N TRP A 208 -12.29 -24.46 -12.38
CA TRP A 208 -11.58 -24.06 -13.61
C TRP A 208 -10.24 -23.37 -13.34
N ILE A 209 -9.91 -23.14 -12.07
CA ILE A 209 -8.61 -22.62 -11.64
C ILE A 209 -7.67 -23.81 -11.43
N ASN A 210 -6.70 -23.98 -12.34
CA ASN A 210 -5.75 -25.10 -12.29
C ASN A 210 -4.64 -24.82 -11.27
N ASP A 211 -4.98 -24.97 -10.01
CA ASP A 211 -4.10 -24.72 -8.88
C ASP A 211 -3.34 -26.00 -8.48
N ARG A 212 -2.19 -26.21 -9.13
CA ARG A 212 -1.28 -27.33 -8.83
C ARG A 212 -0.22 -26.86 -7.85
N TRP A 213 -0.47 -27.03 -6.55
CA TRP A 213 0.55 -26.82 -5.54
C TRP A 213 1.45 -28.05 -5.39
N GLN A 214 2.75 -27.82 -5.25
CA GLN A 214 3.73 -28.85 -4.90
C GLN A 214 4.45 -28.42 -3.63
N ASN A 215 4.45 -29.27 -2.60
CA ASN A 215 5.19 -29.02 -1.38
C ASN A 215 6.70 -29.00 -1.68
N LYS A 216 7.29 -27.79 -1.72
CA LYS A 216 8.74 -27.64 -1.76
C LYS A 216 9.22 -27.49 -0.33
N SER A 217 9.94 -28.51 0.17
CA SER A 217 10.58 -28.40 1.48
C SER A 217 11.55 -27.21 1.46
N VAL A 218 11.48 -26.38 2.50
CA VAL A 218 12.38 -25.24 2.70
C VAL A 218 13.80 -25.70 3.03
N PHE A 219 13.96 -26.96 3.50
CA PHE A 219 15.25 -27.56 3.82
C PHE A 219 15.74 -28.49 2.71
N ILE A 220 16.92 -28.16 2.16
CA ILE A 220 17.69 -29.02 1.27
C ILE A 220 18.04 -30.29 2.08
N ASN A 221 17.50 -31.45 1.70
CA ASN A 221 17.62 -32.75 2.38
C ASN A 221 16.69 -33.03 3.58
N SER A 222 15.41 -32.65 3.51
CA SER A 222 14.42 -33.29 4.40
C SER A 222 14.32 -34.78 4.08
N LEU A 223 14.92 -35.62 4.93
CA LEU A 223 15.01 -37.08 4.77
C LEU A 223 13.64 -37.79 4.76
N ASN A 224 12.60 -37.11 5.25
CA ASN A 224 11.21 -37.49 5.06
C ASN A 224 10.54 -36.41 4.20
N GLN A 225 10.49 -36.63 2.89
CA GLN A 225 9.52 -35.94 2.03
C GLN A 225 8.18 -36.62 2.21
N ASP A 226 7.58 -36.51 3.38
CA ASP A 226 6.16 -36.84 3.52
C ASP A 226 5.42 -35.82 2.65
N LYS A 227 5.00 -36.27 1.47
CA LYS A 227 4.12 -35.49 0.61
C LYS A 227 2.89 -35.18 1.44
N LYS A 228 2.74 -33.95 1.90
CA LYS A 228 1.46 -33.46 2.44
C LYS A 228 0.45 -33.62 1.32
N GLU A 229 -0.40 -34.64 1.42
CA GLU A 229 -1.45 -34.91 0.45
C GLU A 229 -2.54 -33.85 0.61
N ILE A 230 -2.94 -33.25 -0.50
CA ILE A 230 -4.11 -32.36 -0.55
C ILE A 230 -5.29 -33.21 -0.98
N THR A 231 -6.32 -33.28 -0.14
CA THR A 231 -7.58 -33.94 -0.48
C THR A 231 -8.43 -32.99 -1.31
N ILE A 232 -8.76 -33.35 -2.55
CA ILE A 232 -9.58 -32.51 -3.45
C ILE A 232 -11.03 -33.02 -3.43
N ILE A 233 -11.98 -32.11 -3.21
CA ILE A 233 -13.43 -32.36 -3.18
C ILE A 233 -14.10 -31.47 -4.22
N TYR A 234 -14.85 -32.08 -5.13
CA TYR A 234 -15.57 -31.38 -6.19
C TYR A 234 -17.05 -31.17 -5.84
N HIS A 235 -17.52 -29.94 -5.98
CA HIS A 235 -18.90 -29.54 -5.76
C HIS A 235 -19.51 -29.04 -7.07
N GLY A 236 -20.63 -29.65 -7.48
CA GLY A 236 -21.39 -29.21 -8.68
C GLY A 236 -21.17 -30.02 -9.96
N SER A 237 -20.53 -31.20 -9.91
CA SER A 237 -20.57 -32.18 -11.01
C SER A 237 -21.03 -33.54 -10.48
N LYS A 238 -21.74 -34.33 -11.29
CA LYS A 238 -22.18 -35.72 -10.98
C LYS A 238 -21.00 -36.72 -10.88
N LEU A 239 -19.85 -36.29 -10.39
CA LEU A 239 -18.69 -37.14 -10.14
C LEU A 239 -18.49 -37.22 -8.63
N GLU A 240 -19.13 -38.22 -8.05
CA GLU A 240 -18.87 -38.67 -6.68
C GLU A 240 -17.37 -38.92 -6.49
N ASN A 241 -16.84 -38.43 -5.36
CA ASN A 241 -15.58 -38.80 -4.70
C ASN A 241 -14.59 -39.60 -5.57
N ILE A 242 -13.91 -38.93 -6.51
CA ILE A 242 -12.75 -39.54 -7.16
C ILE A 242 -11.53 -39.25 -6.31
N ASN A 243 -11.08 -40.27 -5.56
CA ASN A 243 -9.68 -40.38 -5.15
C ASN A 243 -8.84 -40.54 -6.43
N SER A 244 -8.61 -39.46 -7.18
CA SER A 244 -7.95 -39.53 -8.47
C SER A 244 -6.43 -39.53 -8.31
N THR A 245 -5.85 -40.72 -8.45
CA THR A 245 -4.58 -40.83 -9.16
C THR A 245 -4.83 -40.34 -10.59
N TYR A 246 -4.06 -39.33 -11.01
CA TYR A 246 -4.22 -38.60 -12.27
C TYR A 246 -4.51 -39.51 -13.48
N THR A 247 -5.77 -39.61 -13.88
CA THR A 247 -6.17 -40.14 -15.18
C THR A 247 -6.81 -39.02 -15.99
N ASN A 248 -6.23 -38.77 -17.17
CA ASN A 248 -6.64 -37.79 -18.18
C ASN A 248 -8.16 -37.80 -18.38
N VAL A 249 -8.84 -36.83 -17.78
CA VAL A 249 -10.18 -36.39 -18.18
C VAL A 249 -9.99 -35.35 -19.29
N GLU A 250 -10.87 -35.38 -20.29
CA GLU A 250 -10.96 -34.48 -21.44
C GLU A 250 -10.51 -33.05 -21.14
N VAL A 251 -9.76 -32.43 -22.06
CA VAL A 251 -9.10 -31.12 -21.90
C VAL A 251 -10.13 -30.02 -21.64
N ALA A 252 -10.59 -29.90 -20.40
CA ALA A 252 -11.35 -28.75 -19.94
C ALA A 252 -10.41 -27.54 -20.04
N GLU A 253 -10.90 -26.44 -20.61
CA GLU A 253 -10.15 -25.19 -20.56
C GLU A 253 -10.01 -24.75 -19.10
N TYR A 254 -8.76 -24.61 -18.66
CA TYR A 254 -8.39 -24.16 -17.33
C TYR A 254 -7.65 -22.82 -17.40
N ILE A 255 -7.74 -22.06 -16.31
CA ILE A 255 -7.02 -20.81 -16.12
C ILE A 255 -5.88 -21.05 -15.12
N ASN A 256 -4.68 -20.59 -15.46
CA ASN A 256 -3.58 -20.57 -14.50
C ASN A 256 -3.91 -19.55 -13.39
N PRO A 257 -3.77 -19.88 -12.09
CA PRO A 257 -3.98 -18.94 -10.99
C PRO A 257 -3.33 -17.57 -11.18
N ASP A 258 -2.13 -17.51 -11.77
CA ASP A 258 -1.40 -16.26 -11.97
C ASP A 258 -2.09 -15.33 -12.98
N GLU A 259 -2.83 -15.89 -13.95
CA GLU A 259 -3.56 -15.11 -14.97
C GLU A 259 -4.74 -14.37 -14.37
N ILE A 260 -5.24 -14.79 -13.20
CA ILE A 260 -6.37 -14.16 -12.50
C ILE A 260 -5.90 -12.97 -11.65
N LEU A 261 -4.66 -13.01 -11.13
CA LEU A 261 -4.13 -11.94 -10.30
C LEU A 261 -4.15 -10.61 -11.07
N PRO A 262 -4.51 -9.49 -10.40
CA PRO A 262 -4.34 -8.18 -11.02
C PRO A 262 -2.86 -7.95 -11.32
N PRO A 263 -2.53 -7.21 -12.39
CA PRO A 263 -1.14 -6.94 -12.74
C PRO A 263 -0.43 -6.24 -11.57
N PRO A 264 0.82 -6.62 -11.27
CA PRO A 264 1.57 -6.00 -10.19
C PRO A 264 1.82 -4.52 -10.50
N ILE A 265 1.78 -3.69 -9.47
CA ILE A 265 2.11 -2.27 -9.59
C ILE A 265 3.61 -2.13 -9.84
N ASN A 266 3.99 -1.59 -11.00
CA ASN A 266 5.39 -1.34 -11.33
C ASN A 266 5.85 0.01 -10.77
N LEU A 267 6.46 -0.01 -9.59
CA LEU A 267 6.96 1.20 -8.93
C LEU A 267 8.05 1.92 -9.74
N SER A 268 8.87 1.18 -10.48
CA SER A 268 9.93 1.76 -11.31
C SER A 268 9.33 2.56 -12.47
N GLN A 269 8.24 2.09 -13.06
CA GLN A 269 7.52 2.82 -14.10
C GLN A 269 6.89 4.10 -13.54
N ILE A 270 6.22 4.02 -12.40
CA ILE A 270 5.61 5.18 -11.71
C ILE A 270 6.68 6.25 -11.41
N ALA A 271 7.83 5.83 -10.88
CA ALA A 271 8.94 6.74 -10.60
C ALA A 271 9.44 7.45 -11.87
N LYS A 272 9.60 6.71 -12.99
CA LYS A 272 10.04 7.27 -14.28
C LYS A 272 9.03 8.26 -14.86
N ASP A 273 7.74 7.93 -14.82
CA ASP A 273 6.68 8.81 -15.33
C ASP A 273 6.59 10.10 -14.52
N PHE A 274 6.85 10.02 -13.21
CA PHE A 274 6.93 11.19 -12.34
C PHE A 274 8.13 12.09 -12.67
N THR A 275 9.30 11.53 -12.97
CA THR A 275 10.48 12.32 -13.39
C THR A 275 10.25 13.01 -14.74
N ARG A 276 9.54 12.37 -15.66
CA ARG A 276 9.23 12.96 -16.99
C ARG A 276 8.30 14.17 -16.87
N SER A 277 7.32 14.13 -15.98
CA SER A 277 6.35 15.24 -15.81
C SER A 277 6.92 16.43 -15.02
N SER A 278 7.96 16.23 -14.21
CA SER A 278 8.55 17.27 -13.36
C SER A 278 9.65 18.12 -14.03
N LEU A 279 9.99 17.86 -15.29
CA LEU A 279 10.99 18.61 -16.07
C LEU A 279 10.58 20.07 -16.43
N VAL A 280 9.43 20.57 -15.94
CA VAL A 280 8.81 21.81 -16.44
C VAL A 280 9.01 23.03 -15.52
N THR A 281 9.59 22.88 -14.32
CA THR A 281 9.79 24.03 -13.40
C THR A 281 11.17 24.02 -12.73
N ASP A 282 12.11 24.82 -13.26
CA ASP A 282 13.47 25.04 -12.73
C ASP A 282 13.52 25.76 -11.35
N GLU A 283 12.37 26.09 -10.75
CA GLU A 283 12.31 26.92 -9.54
C GLU A 283 12.15 26.12 -8.22
N GLU A 284 11.71 24.87 -8.27
CA GLU A 284 11.54 24.03 -7.07
C GLU A 284 12.81 23.24 -6.70
N GLU A 285 13.07 23.08 -5.40
CA GLU A 285 14.21 22.29 -4.91
C GLU A 285 13.91 20.80 -5.02
N ASP A 286 14.74 20.08 -5.78
CA ASP A 286 14.69 18.62 -5.86
C ASP A 286 15.34 17.96 -4.65
N VAL A 287 14.73 16.87 -4.19
CA VAL A 287 15.29 15.99 -3.15
C VAL A 287 15.32 14.55 -3.61
N ASP A 288 16.32 13.79 -3.13
CA ASP A 288 16.41 12.35 -3.37
C ASP A 288 15.35 11.63 -2.52
N ALA A 289 14.38 11.02 -3.18
CA ALA A 289 13.25 10.38 -2.52
C ALA A 289 13.12 8.91 -2.92
N ARG A 290 12.62 8.10 -1.98
CA ARG A 290 12.26 6.71 -2.22
C ARG A 290 10.75 6.59 -2.34
N LEU A 291 10.30 5.83 -3.34
CA LEU A 291 8.88 5.56 -3.58
C LEU A 291 8.42 4.35 -2.78
N PHE A 292 7.33 4.53 -2.03
CA PHE A 292 6.70 3.47 -1.25
C PHE A 292 5.31 3.20 -1.80
N LEU A 293 4.99 1.92 -1.99
CA LEU A 293 3.62 1.45 -2.17
C LEU A 293 3.01 1.14 -0.81
N LEU A 294 1.87 1.73 -0.57
CA LEU A 294 1.10 1.63 0.66
C LEU A 294 -0.17 0.84 0.43
N GLU A 295 -0.73 0.35 1.53
CA GLU A 295 -2.03 -0.30 1.53
C GLU A 295 -3.09 0.58 0.85
N GLY A 296 -3.93 -0.03 -0.01
CA GLY A 296 -4.96 0.70 -0.76
C GLY A 296 -4.50 1.35 -2.07
N GLU A 297 -3.43 0.86 -2.71
CA GLU A 297 -2.87 1.43 -3.99
C GLU A 297 -2.47 2.88 -3.86
N THR A 298 -2.15 3.28 -2.64
CA THR A 298 -1.62 4.60 -2.37
C THR A 298 -0.11 4.51 -2.50
N ALA A 299 0.52 5.45 -3.19
CA ALA A 299 1.95 5.58 -3.24
C ALA A 299 2.38 6.92 -2.63
N VAL A 300 3.62 6.97 -2.14
CA VAL A 300 4.19 8.19 -1.56
C VAL A 300 5.69 8.25 -1.82
N PHE A 301 6.20 9.44 -2.12
CA PHE A 301 7.63 9.71 -2.10
C PHE A 301 8.04 10.20 -0.70
N LEU A 302 9.04 9.55 -0.10
CA LEU A 302 9.65 10.00 1.16
C LEU A 302 11.11 10.35 0.92
N ASP A 303 11.57 11.46 1.49
CA ASP A 303 12.97 11.88 1.42
C ASP A 303 13.88 10.81 2.02
N ALA A 304 14.81 10.29 1.23
CA ALA A 304 15.66 9.16 1.59
C ALA A 304 16.58 9.45 2.78
N ASN A 305 16.90 10.73 3.02
CA ASN A 305 17.81 11.18 4.07
C ASN A 305 17.09 11.61 5.36
N PHE A 306 15.76 11.41 5.43
CA PHE A 306 14.96 11.89 6.54
C PHE A 306 14.41 10.76 7.42
N GLN A 307 13.76 11.14 8.52
CA GLN A 307 13.08 10.21 9.41
C GLN A 307 11.56 10.30 9.24
N GLN A 308 10.91 9.14 9.23
CA GLN A 308 9.46 9.02 9.13
C GLN A 308 8.87 8.52 10.45
N HIS A 309 7.69 9.04 10.83
CA HIS A 309 6.93 8.48 11.94
C HIS A 309 6.34 7.14 11.54
N ILE A 310 6.57 6.13 12.37
CA ILE A 310 6.01 4.79 12.24
C ILE A 310 5.19 4.39 13.47
N ILE A 311 4.24 3.47 13.26
CA ILE A 311 3.59 2.73 14.34
C ILE A 311 4.31 1.40 14.53
N ASP A 312 4.91 1.22 15.70
CA ASP A 312 5.54 -0.02 16.15
C ASP A 312 4.53 -0.84 16.95
N LEU A 313 3.98 -1.88 16.31
CA LEU A 313 3.02 -2.79 16.94
C LEU A 313 3.67 -3.83 17.87
N GLN A 314 5.00 -3.84 18.02
CA GLN A 314 5.71 -4.85 18.83
C GLN A 314 6.01 -4.39 20.27
N HIS A 315 6.03 -3.08 20.55
CA HIS A 315 6.43 -2.54 21.84
C HIS A 315 5.28 -1.75 22.49
N GLY A 316 4.90 -2.13 23.71
CA GLY A 316 3.67 -1.65 24.37
C GLY A 316 3.62 -0.15 24.68
N GLU A 317 4.72 0.47 25.10
CA GLU A 317 4.72 1.86 25.62
C GLU A 317 5.19 2.92 24.62
N ASP A 318 6.00 2.58 23.62
CA ASP A 318 6.53 3.54 22.63
C ASP A 318 6.07 3.16 21.21
N GLN A 319 4.75 3.17 21.03
CA GLN A 319 4.12 2.68 19.79
C GLN A 319 4.33 3.63 18.62
N VAL A 320 4.75 4.88 18.83
CA VAL A 320 5.02 5.85 17.76
C VAL A 320 6.47 6.31 17.82
N LYS A 321 7.26 5.92 16.81
CA LYS A 321 8.70 6.19 16.73
C LYS A 321 9.06 6.90 15.43
N LYS A 322 10.19 7.59 15.42
CA LYS A 322 10.83 8.08 14.19
C LYS A 322 11.95 7.13 13.79
N ILE A 323 11.92 6.65 12.55
CA ILE A 323 13.03 5.85 11.99
C ILE A 323 13.52 6.46 10.67
N PRO A 324 14.80 6.30 10.31
CA PRO A 324 15.28 6.69 8.99
C PRO A 324 14.45 6.04 7.88
N VAL A 325 14.14 6.79 6.82
CA VAL A 325 13.39 6.28 5.65
C VAL A 325 14.11 5.09 5.00
N ALA A 326 15.45 5.08 5.07
CA ALA A 326 16.28 3.96 4.61
C ALA A 326 15.97 2.63 5.33
N ASN A 327 15.46 2.68 6.57
CA ASN A 327 15.21 1.53 7.44
C ASN A 327 13.73 1.11 7.46
N ILE A 328 12.88 1.74 6.66
CA ILE A 328 11.48 1.35 6.53
C ILE A 328 11.42 0.04 5.73
N GLU A 329 10.70 -0.95 6.26
CA GLU A 329 10.52 -2.26 5.63
C GLU A 329 9.06 -2.56 5.31
N ARG A 330 8.82 -3.53 4.43
CA ARG A 330 7.48 -4.04 4.12
C ARG A 330 6.80 -4.55 5.39
N GLY A 331 5.54 -4.19 5.58
CA GLY A 331 4.75 -4.53 6.77
C GLY A 331 4.82 -3.50 7.91
N MET A 332 5.76 -2.55 7.88
CA MET A 332 5.77 -1.43 8.81
C MET A 332 4.61 -0.46 8.51
N PHE A 333 4.18 0.31 9.50
CA PHE A 333 3.11 1.29 9.36
C PHE A 333 3.68 2.70 9.41
N ILE A 334 3.55 3.48 8.34
CA ILE A 334 4.00 4.88 8.31
C ILE A 334 2.82 5.83 8.49
N ILE A 335 3.02 6.95 9.18
CA ILE A 335 1.97 7.96 9.42
C ILE A 335 2.14 9.11 8.43
N LEU A 336 1.10 9.41 7.65
CA LEU A 336 1.08 10.49 6.67
C LEU A 336 -0.10 11.43 6.90
N ARG A 337 0.09 12.69 6.52
CA ARG A 337 -1.01 13.66 6.47
C ARG A 337 -1.83 13.45 5.20
N THR A 338 -3.14 13.24 5.34
CA THR A 338 -4.05 12.95 4.22
C THR A 338 -4.99 14.10 3.87
N SER A 339 -5.13 15.12 4.71
CA SER A 339 -5.81 16.37 4.36
C SER A 339 -4.95 17.60 4.63
N GLY A 340 -4.98 18.56 3.70
CA GLY A 340 -4.16 19.78 3.75
C GLY A 340 -2.72 19.64 3.25
N GLY A 341 -2.28 18.43 2.88
CA GLY A 341 -0.99 18.16 2.23
C GLY A 341 0.27 18.42 3.08
N GLY A 342 1.34 17.70 2.78
CA GLY A 342 2.69 18.01 3.24
C GLY A 342 2.93 17.87 4.75
N ASP A 343 3.98 18.54 5.23
CA ASP A 343 4.41 18.47 6.63
C ASP A 343 3.43 19.18 7.57
N TYR A 344 2.86 18.43 8.52
CA TYR A 344 1.95 18.96 9.54
C TYR A 344 2.65 19.88 10.54
N ILE A 345 3.97 19.76 10.68
CA ILE A 345 4.73 20.50 11.68
C ILE A 345 4.72 22.00 11.37
N ILE A 346 4.79 22.40 10.10
CA ILE A 346 4.85 23.82 9.72
C ILE A 346 3.56 24.58 10.09
N PRO A 347 2.35 24.14 9.67
CA PRO A 347 1.10 24.80 10.07
C PRO A 347 0.89 24.81 11.59
N LEU A 348 1.21 23.70 12.27
CA LEU A 348 1.08 23.62 13.73
C LEU A 348 2.06 24.58 14.43
N ALA A 349 3.32 24.67 13.97
CA ALA A 349 4.29 25.61 14.49
C ALA A 349 3.82 27.06 14.29
N ASN A 350 3.26 27.38 13.12
CA ASN A 350 2.71 28.71 12.87
C ASN A 350 1.54 29.03 13.82
N SER A 351 0.69 28.06 14.16
CA SER A 351 -0.37 28.26 15.16
C SER A 351 0.17 28.59 16.56
N PHE A 352 1.33 28.05 16.93
CA PHE A 352 2.01 28.40 18.19
C PHE A 352 2.71 29.76 18.16
N LEU A 353 3.10 30.23 16.97
CA LEU A 353 3.65 31.57 16.79
C LEU A 353 2.58 32.66 16.80
N GLY A 354 1.33 32.31 16.50
CA GLY A 354 0.20 33.25 16.48
C GLY A 354 0.40 34.35 15.43
N GLU A 355 0.06 35.60 15.80
CA GLU A 355 0.16 36.77 14.91
C GLU A 355 1.58 37.04 14.39
N LYS A 356 2.62 36.61 15.12
CA LYS A 356 4.02 36.77 14.70
C LYS A 356 4.44 35.80 13.60
N ALA A 357 3.63 34.77 13.30
CA ALA A 357 4.00 33.70 12.37
C ALA A 357 4.39 34.23 11.00
N GLN A 358 3.56 35.12 10.43
CA GLN A 358 3.79 35.66 9.09
C GLN A 358 5.10 36.47 9.04
N HIS A 359 5.27 37.44 9.95
CA HIS A 359 6.48 38.27 10.03
C HIS A 359 7.77 37.43 10.17
N PHE A 360 7.75 36.43 11.05
CA PHE A 360 8.92 35.57 11.23
C PHE A 360 9.24 34.71 10.01
N ARG A 361 8.21 34.22 9.28
CA ARG A 361 8.41 33.50 8.01
C ARG A 361 8.95 34.40 6.92
N GLU A 362 8.48 35.64 6.82
CA GLU A 362 9.01 36.64 5.88
C GLU A 362 10.50 36.92 6.14
N LEU A 363 10.92 37.04 7.41
CA LEU A 363 12.34 37.16 7.77
C LEU A 363 13.13 35.90 7.38
N GLN A 364 12.59 34.71 7.64
CA GLN A 364 13.22 33.45 7.26
C GLN A 364 13.43 33.37 5.73
N ASP A 365 12.40 33.71 4.95
CA ASP A 365 12.46 33.68 3.50
C ASP A 365 13.42 34.73 2.95
N LEU A 366 13.44 35.94 3.54
CA LEU A 366 14.30 37.03 3.12
C LEU A 366 15.78 36.64 3.11
N TRP A 367 16.30 36.05 4.20
CA TRP A 367 17.71 35.66 4.24
C TRP A 367 18.01 34.47 3.33
N LYS A 368 17.08 33.50 3.22
CA LYS A 368 17.24 32.32 2.36
C LYS A 368 17.26 32.67 0.88
N ILE A 369 16.30 33.47 0.42
CA ILE A 369 16.21 33.94 -0.96
C ILE A 369 17.47 34.76 -1.30
N SER A 370 17.89 35.63 -0.38
CA SER A 370 19.10 36.43 -0.56
C SER A 370 20.37 35.57 -0.66
N LEU A 371 20.49 34.54 0.16
CA LEU A 371 21.61 33.58 0.10
C LEU A 371 21.60 32.78 -1.20
N LYS A 372 20.43 32.23 -1.60
CA LYS A 372 20.26 31.54 -2.89
C LYS A 372 20.69 32.44 -4.05
N ARG A 373 20.26 33.71 -4.05
CA ARG A 373 20.64 34.68 -5.08
C ARG A 373 22.16 34.94 -5.11
N LYS A 374 22.80 35.15 -3.95
CA LYS A 374 24.26 35.34 -3.87
C LYS A 374 25.04 34.12 -4.36
N VAL A 375 24.56 32.91 -4.07
CA VAL A 375 25.13 31.65 -4.55
C VAL A 375 24.87 31.41 -6.04
N ARG A 376 23.79 31.95 -6.63
CA ARG A 376 23.58 31.91 -8.08
C ARG A 376 24.51 32.87 -8.83
N MET A 377 24.82 34.02 -8.22
CA MET A 377 25.67 35.08 -8.79
C MET A 377 27.18 34.87 -8.55
N SER A 378 27.59 33.84 -7.83
CA SER A 378 28.99 33.56 -7.46
C SER A 378 29.18 32.04 -7.35
N SER A 379 30.41 31.53 -7.33
CA SER A 379 30.58 30.09 -7.08
C SER A 379 30.31 29.74 -5.61
N LEU A 380 29.94 28.49 -5.33
CA LEU A 380 29.83 27.97 -3.95
C LEU A 380 31.17 28.08 -3.20
N ASP A 381 32.30 27.99 -3.90
CA ASP A 381 33.64 28.18 -3.34
C ASP A 381 33.83 29.62 -2.84
N ASP A 382 33.45 30.61 -3.65
CA ASP A 382 33.57 32.02 -3.28
C ASP A 382 32.70 32.35 -2.07
N VAL A 383 31.48 31.84 -2.05
CA VAL A 383 30.56 32.04 -0.92
C VAL A 383 31.11 31.36 0.34
N SER A 384 31.61 30.13 0.22
CA SER A 384 32.28 29.43 1.33
C SER A 384 33.44 30.24 1.90
N TRP A 385 34.33 30.75 1.04
CA TRP A 385 35.47 31.55 1.45
C TRP A 385 35.05 32.84 2.16
N LYS A 386 34.08 33.58 1.61
CA LYS A 386 33.58 34.83 2.21
C LYS A 386 32.91 34.60 3.58
N LEU A 387 32.10 33.55 3.71
CA LEU A 387 31.46 33.22 4.99
C LEU A 387 32.50 32.84 6.05
N ARG A 388 33.55 32.11 5.68
CA ARG A 388 34.65 31.76 6.60
C ARG A 388 35.39 33.00 7.11
N ASN A 389 35.67 33.97 6.23
CA ASN A 389 36.30 35.22 6.63
C ASN A 389 35.42 36.08 7.55
N LEU A 390 34.10 35.91 7.48
CA LEU A 390 33.14 36.57 8.36
C LEU A 390 32.92 35.82 9.69
N GLY A 391 33.64 34.71 9.91
CA GLY A 391 33.64 33.97 11.17
C GLY A 391 32.89 32.64 11.15
N SER A 392 32.36 32.21 10.00
CA SER A 392 31.70 30.89 9.88
C SER A 392 32.70 29.75 9.95
N LYS A 393 32.44 28.78 10.83
CA LYS A 393 33.23 27.55 10.97
C LYS A 393 32.75 26.44 10.04
N LEU A 394 31.43 26.31 9.89
CA LEU A 394 30.82 25.22 9.13
C LEU A 394 30.70 25.49 7.63
N ALA A 395 30.95 26.73 7.17
CA ALA A 395 30.97 27.06 5.75
C ALA A 395 32.14 26.40 4.99
N ASN A 396 33.07 25.71 5.65
CA ASN A 396 34.15 24.95 5.01
C ASN A 396 33.66 23.78 4.14
N LYS A 397 32.44 23.28 4.38
CA LYS A 397 31.80 22.24 3.56
C LYS A 397 30.68 22.86 2.73
N LYS A 398 30.79 22.78 1.39
CA LYS A 398 29.76 23.27 0.46
C LYS A 398 28.37 22.70 0.73
N GLN A 399 28.31 21.46 1.22
CA GLN A 399 27.04 20.82 1.58
C GLN A 399 26.29 21.56 2.69
N ASN A 400 26.99 22.15 3.66
CA ASN A 400 26.35 22.92 4.73
C ASN A 400 25.67 24.18 4.17
N ILE A 401 26.31 24.86 3.21
CA ILE A 401 25.75 26.03 2.53
C ILE A 401 24.49 25.63 1.74
N ARG A 402 24.52 24.48 1.04
CA ARG A 402 23.34 23.92 0.38
C ARG A 402 22.22 23.63 1.37
N ASN A 403 22.54 22.99 2.50
CA ASN A 403 21.58 22.68 3.55
C ASN A 403 20.96 23.95 4.16
N TRP A 404 21.73 25.01 4.39
CA TRP A 404 21.23 26.29 4.90
C TRP A 404 20.26 26.97 3.93
N MET A 405 20.48 26.84 2.62
CA MET A 405 19.57 27.36 1.61
C MET A 405 18.28 26.53 1.48
N SER A 406 18.25 25.30 1.98
CA SER A 406 17.08 24.42 1.79
C SER A 406 15.88 24.89 2.60
N TYR A 407 14.69 24.50 2.17
CA TYR A 407 13.45 24.78 2.91
C TYR A 407 13.44 24.17 4.31
N ARG A 408 14.18 23.08 4.54
CA ARG A 408 14.22 22.34 5.82
C ARG A 408 15.03 23.04 6.91
N SER A 409 16.03 23.86 6.56
CA SER A 409 16.86 24.53 7.57
C SER A 409 16.15 25.76 8.12
N ILE A 410 15.92 25.83 9.43
CA ILE A 410 15.38 27.06 10.04
C ILE A 410 16.47 28.13 10.13
N ARG A 411 17.67 27.69 10.55
CA ARG A 411 18.91 28.45 10.68
C ARG A 411 20.09 27.46 10.76
N PRO A 412 21.35 27.93 10.61
CA PRO A 412 22.52 27.18 11.05
C PRO A 412 22.46 26.86 12.54
N GLU A 413 23.07 25.74 12.94
CA GLU A 413 23.13 25.30 14.33
C GLU A 413 23.97 26.24 15.22
N ASP A 414 25.09 26.76 14.71
CA ASP A 414 25.96 27.71 15.41
C ASP A 414 25.53 29.16 15.08
N ASP A 415 25.29 29.97 16.13
CA ASP A 415 24.92 31.38 15.99
C ASP A 415 25.98 32.20 15.23
N LYS A 416 27.27 31.85 15.32
CA LYS A 416 28.35 32.51 14.57
C LYS A 416 28.27 32.24 13.08
N ASP A 417 27.82 31.04 12.69
CA ASP A 417 27.57 30.72 11.29
C ASP A 417 26.39 31.55 10.77
N PHE A 418 25.33 31.70 11.57
CA PHE A 418 24.19 32.53 11.18
C PHE A 418 24.54 34.01 11.09
N ASP A 419 25.31 34.54 12.05
CA ASP A 419 25.83 35.91 12.01
C ASP A 419 26.67 36.15 10.75
N ALA A 420 27.54 35.21 10.39
CA ALA A 420 28.37 35.31 9.19
C ALA A 420 27.51 35.37 7.91
N ILE A 421 26.45 34.56 7.84
CA ILE A 421 25.47 34.62 6.74
C ILE A 421 24.79 35.99 6.71
N LEU A 422 24.21 36.45 7.81
CA LEU A 422 23.48 37.72 7.84
C LEU A 422 24.40 38.91 7.50
N LYS A 423 25.64 38.92 8.00
CA LYS A 423 26.66 39.92 7.63
C LYS A 423 27.00 39.86 6.14
N PHE A 424 27.17 38.67 5.58
CA PHE A 424 27.42 38.47 4.15
C PHE A 424 26.28 38.99 3.27
N LEU A 425 25.05 38.89 3.76
CA LEU A 425 23.84 39.39 3.09
C LEU A 425 23.60 40.89 3.29
N GLY A 426 24.39 41.57 4.13
CA GLY A 426 24.22 42.99 4.45
C GLY A 426 23.12 43.27 5.48
N LEU A 427 22.78 42.29 6.32
CA LEU A 427 21.71 42.36 7.33
C LEU A 427 22.28 42.43 8.76
N ALA A 428 23.50 42.96 8.90
CA ALA A 428 24.25 42.98 10.17
C ALA A 428 23.64 43.93 11.22
N ASP A 429 22.90 44.94 10.78
CA ASP A 429 22.16 45.91 11.59
C ASP A 429 20.90 45.30 12.23
N ARG A 430 20.40 44.18 11.69
CA ARG A 430 19.17 43.51 12.12
C ARG A 430 19.40 42.15 12.77
N LEU A 431 20.64 41.83 13.19
CA LEU A 431 20.98 40.50 13.73
C LEU A 431 20.02 40.03 14.83
N THR A 432 19.70 40.89 15.80
CA THR A 432 18.80 40.56 16.92
C THR A 432 17.42 40.12 16.43
N GLU A 433 16.86 40.80 15.43
CA GLU A 433 15.55 40.51 14.87
C GLU A 433 15.52 39.14 14.17
N PHE A 434 16.54 38.84 13.34
CA PHE A 434 16.65 37.54 12.67
C PHE A 434 16.89 36.40 13.66
N HIS A 435 17.69 36.61 14.70
CA HIS A 435 17.90 35.62 15.76
C HIS A 435 16.62 35.36 16.56
N GLU A 436 15.88 36.40 16.93
CA GLU A 436 14.59 36.25 17.61
C GLU A 436 13.60 35.45 16.76
N ALA A 437 13.46 35.81 15.49
CA ALA A 437 12.57 35.11 14.56
C ALA A 437 12.99 33.64 14.39
N ALA A 438 14.28 33.38 14.15
CA ALA A 438 14.77 32.03 13.89
C ALA A 438 14.64 31.12 15.14
N ARG A 439 14.98 31.61 16.34
CA ARG A 439 14.79 30.88 17.60
C ARG A 439 13.31 30.65 17.90
N SER A 440 12.46 31.63 17.60
CA SER A 440 11.01 31.49 17.80
C SER A 440 10.43 30.41 16.88
N ILE A 441 10.80 30.41 15.59
CA ILE A 441 10.39 29.38 14.63
C ILE A 441 10.89 28.01 15.08
N GLU A 442 12.17 27.89 15.45
CA GLU A 442 12.77 26.63 15.91
C GLU A 442 12.05 26.07 17.14
N ASN A 443 11.82 26.91 18.16
CA ASN A 443 11.08 26.52 19.36
C ASN A 443 9.63 26.10 19.04
N ALA A 444 8.95 26.84 18.17
CA ALA A 444 7.61 26.49 17.73
C ALA A 444 7.58 25.16 16.95
N HIS A 445 8.59 24.91 16.12
CA HIS A 445 8.74 23.67 15.35
C HIS A 445 8.99 22.46 16.26
N ILE A 446 9.86 22.61 17.26
CA ILE A 446 10.13 21.59 18.28
C ILE A 446 8.85 21.30 19.08
N ARG A 447 8.17 22.34 19.56
CA ARG A 447 6.89 22.21 20.27
C ARG A 447 5.83 21.52 19.42
N ALA A 448 5.73 21.86 18.13
CA ALA A 448 4.83 21.24 17.18
C ALA A 448 5.13 19.75 17.00
N GLY A 449 6.41 19.37 16.88
CA GLY A 449 6.82 17.97 16.83
C GLY A 449 6.44 17.18 18.09
N HIS A 450 6.70 17.73 19.28
CA HIS A 450 6.31 17.09 20.54
C HIS A 450 4.80 16.97 20.70
N HIS A 451 4.06 18.03 20.36
CA HIS A 451 2.62 18.04 20.43
C HIS A 451 2.01 17.03 19.46
N LEU A 452 2.50 16.96 18.22
CA LEU A 452 2.07 15.96 17.24
C LEU A 452 2.33 14.53 17.76
N ARG A 453 3.52 14.24 18.30
CA ARG A 453 3.81 12.92 18.88
C ARG A 453 2.83 12.58 20.00
N LYS A 454 2.54 13.53 20.89
CA LYS A 454 1.59 13.32 21.99
C LYS A 454 0.19 13.01 21.46
N LEU A 455 -0.32 13.79 20.50
CA LEU A 455 -1.61 13.55 19.88
C LEU A 455 -1.68 12.19 19.17
N LEU A 456 -0.62 11.84 18.42
CA LEU A 456 -0.54 10.54 17.74
C LEU A 456 -0.55 9.39 18.75
N LEU A 457 0.21 9.49 19.85
CA LEU A 457 0.19 8.47 20.91
C LEU A 457 -1.20 8.34 21.54
N GLU A 458 -1.87 9.45 21.85
CA GLU A 458 -3.23 9.43 22.39
C GLU A 458 -4.23 8.76 21.45
N GLU A 459 -4.20 9.08 20.16
CA GLU A 459 -5.09 8.48 19.15
C GLU A 459 -4.76 7.02 18.86
N VAL A 460 -3.47 6.67 18.84
CA VAL A 460 -2.99 5.30 18.67
C VAL A 460 -3.42 4.43 19.86
N HIS A 461 -3.33 4.93 21.10
CA HIS A 461 -3.80 4.21 22.28
C HIS A 461 -5.31 3.97 22.33
N LYS A 462 -6.12 4.90 21.79
CA LYS A 462 -7.57 4.73 21.67
C LYS A 462 -7.97 3.76 20.54
N SER A 463 -7.07 3.53 19.58
CA SER A 463 -7.37 2.81 18.36
C SER A 463 -7.32 1.29 18.54
N ASN A 464 -8.17 0.58 17.80
CA ASN A 464 -8.14 -0.88 17.76
C ASN A 464 -7.06 -1.37 16.76
N PHE A 465 -5.94 -1.89 17.28
CA PHE A 465 -4.85 -2.42 16.45
C PHE A 465 -5.24 -3.63 15.60
N LYS A 466 -6.31 -4.35 15.95
CA LYS A 466 -6.84 -5.44 15.13
C LYS A 466 -7.27 -4.91 13.76
N GLN A 467 -7.98 -3.78 13.74
CA GLN A 467 -8.42 -3.14 12.51
C GLN A 467 -7.24 -2.65 11.66
N LEU A 468 -6.23 -2.03 12.28
CA LEU A 468 -5.01 -1.61 11.57
C LEU A 468 -4.27 -2.79 10.94
N GLN A 469 -4.22 -3.94 11.62
CA GLN A 469 -3.57 -5.15 11.10
C GLN A 469 -4.36 -5.81 9.98
N GLN A 470 -5.69 -5.81 10.08
CA GLN A 470 -6.58 -6.36 9.06
C GLN A 470 -6.60 -5.47 7.82
N GLN A 471 -7.03 -4.22 7.98
CA GLN A 471 -7.26 -3.28 6.89
C GLN A 471 -5.98 -2.66 6.35
N GLY A 472 -4.89 -2.65 7.13
CA GLY A 472 -3.60 -2.07 6.75
C GLY A 472 -3.58 -0.55 6.67
N LYS A 473 -4.68 0.10 7.07
CA LYS A 473 -4.84 1.55 7.08
C LYS A 473 -5.74 1.95 8.24
N ILE A 474 -5.45 3.06 8.89
CA ILE A 474 -6.35 3.69 9.87
C ILE A 474 -6.25 5.21 9.76
N ASN A 475 -7.40 5.89 9.82
CA ASN A 475 -7.46 7.35 9.79
C ASN A 475 -7.60 7.88 11.22
N PHE A 476 -6.83 8.90 11.54
CA PHE A 476 -6.88 9.65 12.79
C PHE A 476 -7.38 11.06 12.49
N GLN A 477 -8.38 11.50 13.26
CA GLN A 477 -8.86 12.88 13.20
C GLN A 477 -8.22 13.67 14.35
N LEU A 478 -7.32 14.59 14.02
CA LEU A 478 -6.69 15.44 15.04
C LEU A 478 -7.63 16.60 15.39
N SER A 479 -7.98 16.72 16.68
CA SER A 479 -8.94 17.71 17.21
C SER A 479 -8.37 19.13 17.41
N SER A 480 -7.21 19.45 16.83
CA SER A 480 -6.53 20.74 17.04
C SER A 480 -6.90 21.80 15.98
N ALA A 481 -6.63 23.07 16.30
CA ALA A 481 -6.93 24.24 15.46
C ALA A 481 -6.32 24.16 14.03
N ALA A 482 -5.28 23.36 13.82
CA ALA A 482 -4.82 22.95 12.51
C ALA A 482 -5.54 21.65 12.10
N SER A 483 -6.80 21.79 11.68
CA SER A 483 -7.65 20.68 11.21
C SER A 483 -6.95 19.92 10.08
N GLY A 484 -6.51 18.70 10.37
CA GLY A 484 -5.82 17.83 9.44
C GLY A 484 -6.07 16.38 9.81
N SER A 485 -6.35 15.54 8.82
CA SER A 485 -6.45 14.10 8.99
C SER A 485 -5.07 13.50 8.80
N MET A 486 -4.72 12.61 9.71
CA MET A 486 -3.55 11.75 9.60
C MET A 486 -4.02 10.35 9.27
N THR A 487 -3.20 9.59 8.56
CA THR A 487 -3.50 8.21 8.24
C THR A 487 -2.24 7.39 8.41
N ALA A 488 -2.32 6.31 9.18
CA ALA A 488 -1.28 5.30 9.15
C ALA A 488 -1.56 4.30 8.02
N PHE A 489 -0.52 3.96 7.27
CA PHE A 489 -0.57 3.01 6.17
C PHE A 489 0.48 1.93 6.35
N ARG A 490 0.11 0.68 6.09
CA ARG A 490 1.05 -0.43 5.95
C ARG A 490 1.85 -0.25 4.66
N VAL A 491 3.16 -0.43 4.75
CA VAL A 491 4.04 -0.49 3.59
C VAL A 491 3.88 -1.86 2.91
N VAL A 492 3.43 -1.87 1.68
CA VAL A 492 3.24 -3.08 0.86
C VAL A 492 4.51 -3.37 0.07
N ASP A 493 5.07 -2.35 -0.55
CA ASP A 493 6.26 -2.46 -1.37
C ASP A 493 7.10 -1.17 -1.36
N ILE A 494 8.36 -1.28 -1.75
CA ILE A 494 9.35 -0.22 -1.69
C ILE A 494 10.19 -0.27 -2.96
N ASN A 495 10.30 0.85 -3.67
CA ASN A 495 11.23 0.95 -4.79
C ASN A 495 12.67 0.94 -4.24
N THR A 496 13.53 0.12 -4.83
CA THR A 496 14.92 -0.02 -4.41
C THR A 496 15.76 1.22 -4.76
N GLU A 497 15.37 1.95 -5.80
CA GLU A 497 16.07 3.13 -6.28
C GLU A 497 15.50 4.42 -5.68
N THR A 498 16.35 5.42 -5.51
CA THR A 498 15.94 6.79 -5.19
C THR A 498 15.77 7.60 -6.47
N THR A 499 14.78 8.49 -6.47
CA THR A 499 14.44 9.37 -7.60
C THR A 499 14.44 10.81 -7.12
N LYS A 500 14.95 11.73 -7.94
CA LYS A 500 14.82 13.16 -7.66
C LYS A 500 13.40 13.60 -7.90
N VAL A 501 12.79 14.21 -6.89
CA VAL A 501 11.44 14.76 -6.97
C VAL A 501 11.40 16.14 -6.33
N PRO A 502 10.52 17.04 -6.79
CA PRO A 502 10.34 18.32 -6.14
C PRO A 502 9.92 18.15 -4.67
N TYR A 503 10.48 18.97 -3.78
CA TYR A 503 10.19 18.94 -2.35
C TYR A 503 8.68 18.99 -2.05
N SER A 504 7.93 19.75 -2.86
CA SER A 504 6.47 19.90 -2.77
C SER A 504 5.68 18.60 -2.96
N LYS A 505 6.32 17.54 -3.47
CA LYS A 505 5.70 16.23 -3.74
C LYS A 505 6.05 15.16 -2.69
N ILE A 506 6.88 15.49 -1.71
CA ILE A 506 7.27 14.58 -0.63
C ILE A 506 6.17 14.46 0.43
N ALA A 507 5.98 13.24 0.95
CA ALA A 507 4.98 12.92 1.97
C ALA A 507 3.53 13.22 1.54
N HIS A 508 3.30 13.35 0.23
CA HIS A 508 1.97 13.48 -0.37
C HIS A 508 1.51 12.12 -0.90
N PRO A 509 0.59 11.42 -0.20
CA PRO A 509 0.04 10.17 -0.72
C PRO A 509 -0.83 10.43 -1.96
N PHE A 510 -0.63 9.64 -3.01
CA PHE A 510 -1.41 9.68 -4.25
C PHE A 510 -1.86 8.27 -4.64
N SER A 511 -2.99 8.15 -5.34
CA SER A 511 -3.50 6.85 -5.77
C SER A 511 -2.87 6.44 -7.11
N VAL A 512 -2.42 5.18 -7.18
CA VAL A 512 -1.75 4.59 -8.36
C VAL A 512 -2.74 4.20 -9.45
N ASN A 513 -4.00 3.92 -9.08
CA ASN A 513 -5.03 3.43 -10.00
C ASN A 513 -6.03 4.48 -10.45
N SER A 514 -6.03 5.65 -9.82
CA SER A 514 -6.60 6.85 -10.42
C SER A 514 -5.58 7.33 -11.44
N GLU A 515 -5.84 7.08 -12.72
CA GLU A 515 -5.36 7.95 -13.80
C GLU A 515 -5.30 9.38 -13.29
N PHE A 516 -4.18 10.07 -13.48
CA PHE A 516 -4.10 11.48 -13.89
C PHE A 516 -5.40 12.31 -13.78
N ILE A 517 -5.96 12.47 -12.57
CA ILE A 517 -6.97 13.49 -12.30
C ILE A 517 -6.16 14.75 -12.02
N ASN A 518 -6.08 15.57 -13.07
CA ASN A 518 -5.41 16.87 -13.20
C ASN A 518 -4.01 16.80 -13.80
N ALA A 519 -3.97 16.92 -15.13
CA ALA A 519 -3.15 17.97 -15.74
C ALA A 519 -3.69 19.35 -15.31
#